data_AF-J1GUT8-F1
#
_entry.id   AF-J1GUT8-F1
#
_cell.length_a   1.000
_cell.length_b   1.000
_cell.length_c   1.000
_cell.angle_alpha   90.00
_cell.angle_beta   90.00
_cell.angle_gamma   90.00
#
_symmetry.space_group_name_H-M   'P 1'
#
loop_
_entity.id
_entity.type
_entity.pdbx_description
1 polymer ?
#
loop_
_entity_poly.entity_id
_entity_poly.type
_entity_poly.pdbx_seq_one_letter_code
_entity_poly.pdbx_strand_id
1 'polypeptide(L)'
;MSTISTSAALRAATSLDEQRSSAIDASAERPLTTADRCDVCAAQAYVRVVLLTGELFFCAHHAREHGEKLKEAALLFQDETANLMASD
;
A
#
# COMPACT_ATOMS: atom_id res chain seq x y z
N MET A 1 1.95 56.65 8.71
CA MET A 1 3.12 55.82 9.03
C MET A 1 2.88 54.38 8.54
N SER A 2 3.85 53.84 7.79
CA SER A 2 4.25 52.41 7.57
C SER A 2 3.18 51.33 7.36
N THR A 3 2.91 50.84 6.14
CA THR A 3 3.63 49.85 5.29
C THR A 3 3.44 48.36 5.68
N ILE A 4 2.63 47.67 4.85
CA ILE A 4 2.76 46.32 4.28
C ILE A 4 3.04 45.14 5.23
N SER A 5 2.17 44.11 5.18
CA SER A 5 2.57 42.72 5.42
C SER A 5 1.89 41.77 4.43
N THR A 6 2.40 41.77 3.20
CA THR A 6 2.22 40.70 2.21
C THR A 6 3.18 39.57 2.57
N SER A 7 2.69 38.37 2.90
CA SER A 7 3.32 37.06 2.63
C SER A 7 2.74 35.94 3.50
N ALA A 8 1.63 35.34 3.06
CA ALA A 8 1.18 34.04 3.61
C ALA A 8 0.61 33.09 2.55
N ALA A 9 0.71 33.41 1.26
CA ALA A 9 0.01 32.68 0.19
C ALA A 9 0.91 31.82 -0.72
N LEU A 10 2.20 31.63 -0.41
CA LEU A 10 3.14 30.90 -1.29
C LEU A 10 3.82 29.69 -0.64
N ARG A 11 3.13 28.92 0.21
CA ARG A 11 3.67 27.67 0.81
C ARG A 11 2.78 26.44 0.61
N ALA A 12 1.94 26.41 -0.43
CA ALA A 12 1.03 25.28 -0.69
C ALA A 12 1.38 24.42 -1.92
N ALA A 13 2.35 24.83 -2.76
CA ALA A 13 2.59 24.19 -4.06
C ALA A 13 3.66 23.07 -4.04
N THR A 14 4.47 22.93 -2.99
CA THR A 14 5.58 21.96 -2.95
C THR A 14 5.21 20.59 -2.36
N SER A 15 4.03 20.45 -1.73
CA SER A 15 3.69 19.22 -0.99
C SER A 15 3.21 18.06 -1.87
N LEU A 16 2.67 18.32 -3.07
CA LEU A 16 2.09 17.26 -3.90
C LEU A 16 3.15 16.42 -4.63
N ASP A 17 4.27 17.03 -5.04
CA ASP A 17 5.39 16.32 -5.68
C ASP A 17 6.15 15.44 -4.68
N GLU A 18 6.30 15.90 -3.43
CA GLU A 18 6.87 15.11 -2.33
C GLU A 18 5.94 13.95 -1.93
N GLN A 19 4.62 14.20 -1.85
CA GLN A 19 3.62 13.17 -1.52
C GLN A 19 3.50 12.08 -2.58
N ARG A 20 3.67 12.42 -3.85
CA ARG A 20 3.64 11.46 -4.97
C ARG A 20 4.90 10.59 -5.00
N SER A 21 6.01 11.09 -4.46
CA SER A 21 7.30 10.40 -4.39
C SER A 21 7.36 9.38 -3.23
N SER A 22 6.73 9.68 -2.09
CA SER A 22 6.61 8.74 -0.96
C SER A 22 5.76 7.51 -1.27
N ALA A 23 4.78 7.63 -2.18
CA ALA A 23 3.94 6.50 -2.60
C ALA A 23 4.71 5.49 -3.48
N ILE A 24 5.74 5.93 -4.20
CA ILE A 24 6.60 5.09 -5.04
C ILE A 24 7.67 4.36 -4.20
N ASP A 25 8.17 5.02 -3.16
CA ASP A 25 9.11 4.42 -2.19
C ASP A 25 8.41 3.42 -1.26
N ALA A 26 7.10 3.62 -1.00
CA ALA A 26 6.25 2.64 -0.32
C ALA A 26 6.00 1.34 -1.11
N SER A 27 6.46 1.26 -2.37
CA SER A 27 6.49 0.05 -3.18
C SER A 27 7.74 -0.81 -2.92
N ALA A 28 8.70 -0.35 -2.11
CA ALA A 28 9.62 -1.27 -1.43
C ALA A 28 8.79 -2.16 -0.50
N GLU A 29 9.12 -3.46 -0.41
CA GLU A 29 8.38 -4.54 0.27
C GLU A 29 8.00 -4.21 1.73
N ARG A 30 7.01 -3.33 1.92
CA ARG A 30 6.59 -2.89 3.24
C ARG A 30 5.76 -3.99 3.90
N PRO A 31 5.92 -4.22 5.22
CA PRO A 31 5.08 -5.17 5.93
C PRO A 31 3.60 -4.83 5.82
N LEU A 32 2.75 -5.80 5.54
CA LEU A 32 1.31 -5.59 5.49
C LEU A 32 0.76 -5.16 6.85
N THR A 33 -0.21 -4.26 6.82
CA THR A 33 -0.79 -3.63 8.00
C THR A 33 -2.28 -3.87 8.06
N THR A 34 -2.88 -3.51 9.20
CA THR A 34 -4.32 -3.46 9.36
C THR A 34 -4.98 -2.39 8.49
N ALA A 35 -4.27 -1.57 7.71
CA ALA A 35 -4.85 -0.66 6.74
C ALA A 35 -5.06 -1.33 5.36
N ASP A 36 -4.31 -2.38 5.05
CA ASP A 36 -4.39 -3.08 3.77
C ASP A 36 -5.66 -3.94 3.72
N ARG A 37 -6.44 -3.82 2.64
CA ARG A 37 -7.78 -4.41 2.51
C ARG A 37 -7.81 -5.39 1.35
N CYS A 38 -8.46 -6.52 1.54
CA CYS A 38 -8.66 -7.48 0.49
C CYS A 38 -9.54 -6.90 -0.61
N ASP A 39 -9.11 -6.98 -1.86
CA ASP A 39 -9.84 -6.42 -3.01
C ASP A 39 -11.16 -7.16 -3.30
N VAL A 40 -11.35 -8.35 -2.73
CA VAL A 40 -12.55 -9.17 -2.91
C VAL A 40 -13.60 -8.94 -1.82
N CYS A 41 -13.19 -8.85 -0.54
CA CYS A 41 -14.14 -8.77 0.60
C CYS A 41 -13.87 -7.63 1.59
N ALA A 42 -12.87 -6.78 1.35
CA ALA A 42 -12.46 -5.70 2.24
C ALA A 42 -12.03 -6.12 3.67
N ALA A 43 -11.83 -7.42 3.95
CA ALA A 43 -11.17 -7.85 5.19
C ALA A 43 -9.69 -7.44 5.21
N GLN A 44 -9.01 -7.55 6.36
CA GLN A 44 -7.57 -7.31 6.41
C GLN A 44 -6.81 -8.21 5.42
N ALA A 45 -5.88 -7.61 4.67
CA ALA A 45 -4.99 -8.33 3.77
C ALA A 45 -3.76 -8.87 4.50
N TYR A 46 -3.33 -10.05 4.10
CA TYR A 46 -2.10 -10.71 4.54
C TYR A 46 -1.24 -11.16 3.36
N VAL A 47 -1.71 -10.95 2.13
CA VAL A 47 -0.98 -11.27 0.92
C VAL A 47 -1.02 -10.08 -0.03
N ARG A 48 0.15 -9.67 -0.53
CA ARG A 48 0.32 -8.69 -1.62
C ARG A 48 0.81 -9.41 -2.85
N VAL A 49 0.16 -9.13 -3.98
CA VAL A 49 0.50 -9.65 -5.29
C VAL A 49 0.85 -8.47 -6.18
N VAL A 50 2.11 -8.35 -6.59
CA VAL A 50 2.55 -7.33 -7.54
C VAL A 50 2.50 -7.91 -8.94
N LEU A 51 1.86 -7.20 -9.85
CA LEU A 51 1.71 -7.50 -11.28
C LEU A 51 2.35 -6.38 -12.10
N LEU A 52 2.51 -6.58 -13.41
CA LEU A 52 2.99 -5.52 -14.31
C LEU A 52 2.10 -4.26 -14.28
N THR A 53 0.81 -4.44 -13.97
CA THR A 53 -0.21 -3.40 -14.02
C THR A 53 -0.50 -2.74 -12.66
N GLY A 54 0.13 -3.20 -11.58
CA GLY A 54 -0.12 -2.69 -10.23
C GLY A 54 -0.08 -3.78 -9.17
N GLU A 55 -0.72 -3.52 -8.04
CA GLU A 55 -0.75 -4.43 -6.88
C GLU A 55 -2.18 -4.85 -6.57
N LEU A 56 -2.32 -6.07 -6.06
CA LEU A 56 -3.56 -6.61 -5.51
C LEU A 56 -3.31 -7.14 -4.09
N PHE A 57 -4.32 -7.02 -3.24
CA PHE A 57 -4.29 -7.41 -1.85
C PHE A 57 -5.34 -8.47 -1.55
N PHE A 58 -4.93 -9.51 -0.83
CA PHE A 58 -5.81 -10.62 -0.47
C PHE A 58 -5.75 -10.91 1.03
N CYS A 59 -6.91 -11.21 1.61
CA CYS A 59 -6.98 -11.82 2.93
C CYS A 59 -6.45 -13.26 2.86
N ALA A 60 -6.08 -13.83 4.00
CA ALA A 60 -5.61 -15.21 4.08
C ALA A 60 -6.58 -16.22 3.45
N HIS A 61 -7.90 -15.96 3.51
CA HIS A 61 -8.91 -16.80 2.90
C HIS A 61 -8.79 -16.84 1.37
N HIS A 62 -8.87 -15.71 0.69
CA HIS A 62 -8.83 -15.67 -0.78
C HIS A 62 -7.45 -15.98 -1.35
N ALA A 63 -6.38 -15.67 -0.61
CA ALA A 63 -5.05 -16.13 -0.98
C ALA A 63 -4.93 -17.66 -0.98
N ARG A 64 -5.63 -18.39 -0.10
CA ARG A 64 -5.66 -19.85 -0.14
C ARG A 64 -6.49 -20.39 -1.31
N GLU A 65 -7.56 -19.70 -1.68
CA GLU A 65 -8.44 -20.11 -2.78
C GLU A 65 -7.82 -19.88 -4.16
N HIS A 66 -7.04 -18.81 -4.32
CA HIS A 66 -6.51 -18.37 -5.62
C HIS A 66 -4.97 -18.28 -5.68
N GLY A 67 -4.26 -18.54 -4.58
CA GLY A 67 -2.83 -18.25 -4.42
C GLY A 67 -1.93 -18.91 -5.44
N GLU A 68 -2.20 -20.16 -5.83
CA GLU A 68 -1.37 -20.87 -6.81
C GLU A 68 -1.39 -20.16 -8.18
N LYS A 69 -2.57 -19.76 -8.66
CA LYS A 69 -2.70 -19.01 -9.92
C LYS A 69 -2.12 -17.59 -9.81
N LEU A 70 -2.25 -16.97 -8.64
CA LEU A 70 -1.70 -15.63 -8.39
C LEU A 70 -0.16 -15.66 -8.43
N LYS A 71 0.48 -16.66 -7.83
CA LYS A 71 1.95 -16.83 -7.83
C LYS A 71 2.51 -16.95 -9.25
N GLU A 72 1.82 -17.65 -10.15
CA GLU A 72 2.25 -17.81 -11.54
C GLU A 72 2.26 -16.49 -12.33
N ALA A 73 1.33 -15.59 -12.03
CA ALA A 73 1.20 -14.29 -12.70
C ALA A 73 1.98 -13.16 -12.01
N ALA A 74 2.43 -13.37 -10.76
CA ALA A 74 3.03 -12.34 -9.93
C ALA A 74 4.49 -12.05 -10.31
N LEU A 75 4.84 -10.75 -10.31
CA LEU A 75 6.22 -10.30 -10.21
C LEU A 75 6.76 -10.45 -8.79
N LEU A 76 5.89 -10.26 -7.79
CA LEU A 76 6.17 -10.49 -6.37
C LEU A 76 4.93 -11.05 -5.69
N PHE A 77 5.12 -12.09 -4.88
CA PHE A 77 4.09 -12.67 -4.02
C PHE A 77 4.57 -12.61 -2.56
N GLN A 78 4.12 -11.60 -1.82
CA GLN A 78 4.44 -11.41 -0.41
C GLN A 78 3.33 -12.02 0.43
N ASP A 79 3.64 -13.12 1.13
CA ASP A 79 2.71 -13.84 1.99
C ASP A 79 3.12 -13.69 3.46
N GLU A 80 2.30 -12.98 4.23
CA GLU A 80 2.48 -12.75 5.66
C GLU A 80 1.42 -13.48 6.50
N THR A 81 0.75 -14.50 5.96
CA THR A 81 -0.27 -15.27 6.69
C THR A 81 0.29 -15.94 7.95
N ALA A 82 1.61 -16.19 8.02
CA ALA A 82 2.27 -16.68 9.23
C ALA A 82 2.11 -15.73 10.44
N ASN A 83 1.95 -14.43 10.22
CA ASN A 83 1.79 -13.44 11.28
C ASN A 83 0.47 -13.62 12.06
N LEU A 84 -0.53 -14.32 11.48
CA LEU A 84 -1.77 -14.66 12.16
C LEU A 84 -1.54 -15.59 13.36
N MET A 85 -0.51 -16.44 13.31
CA MET A 85 -0.22 -17.38 14.40
C MET A 85 0.67 -16.77 15.50
N ALA A 86 1.26 -15.60 15.25
CA ALA A 86 2.15 -14.91 16.19
C ALA A 86 1.41 -13.89 17.08
N SER A 87 0.11 -13.69 16.88
CA SER A 87 -0.72 -12.70 17.60
C SER A 87 -1.56 -13.32 18.72
N ASP A 88 -1.01 -14.31 19.43
CA ASP A 88 -1.56 -14.90 20.67
C ASP A 88 -0.93 -14.23 21.91
#